data_AF-A0A1G4EI61-F1
#
_entry.id   AF-A0A1G4EI61-F1
#
_cell.length_a   1.000
_cell.length_b   1.000
_cell.length_c   1.000
_cell.angle_alpha   90.00
_cell.angle_beta   90.00
_cell.angle_gamma   90.00
#
_symmetry.space_group_name_H-M   'P 1'
#
loop_
_entity.id
_entity.type
_entity.pdbx_description
1 polymer ?
#
loop_
_entity_poly.entity_id
_entity_poly.type
_entity_poly.pdbx_seq_one_letter_code
_entity_poly.pdbx_strand_id
1 'polypeptide(L)'
;MDRIIKEAFHDQASKVNFPENLNIEELIREKKKRRFKLQWTLVPLLVIICFFCSWKITDTIAGLFETEQVEHLYHKYLIYDNYYYVLTEDVVEKKDVGNELGEVKRSGEWAYLEEGDSDIFIPGIKYYEIKGEKNKIVAQIKKDNRGPLEYQVLKKEKPIEEVDEKNIYGAKNDLKGVQKSIENVRQVVPFLYEITDEELKIDFVKLDNDKKHYYVKLMYGPYTNNPKHPKIIFVRQYEKNYVNQYASDMSLDGDFWFDKKDRVNQFNINNMEWIEYRSKREKEYVSVFHAEQNNVIYEVSAQLYMAEEVEKFLETFQQRNVK
;
A
#
# COMPACT_ATOMS: atom_id res chain seq x y z
N MET A 1 -4.69 -33.46 35.52
CA MET A 1 -4.36 -33.23 34.10
C MET A 1 -3.14 -32.32 33.96
N ASP A 2 -3.07 -31.20 34.71
CA ASP A 2 -1.88 -30.31 34.73
C ASP A 2 -0.55 -30.94 35.16
N ARG A 3 -0.59 -31.95 36.03
CA ARG A 3 0.64 -32.61 36.50
C ARG A 3 1.27 -33.51 35.43
N ILE A 4 0.46 -34.14 34.58
CA ILE A 4 0.90 -35.01 33.48
C ILE A 4 1.52 -34.17 32.35
N ILE A 5 0.95 -32.98 32.08
CA ILE A 5 1.49 -32.04 31.09
C ILE A 5 2.83 -31.45 31.58
N LYS A 6 2.94 -31.08 32.87
CA LYS A 6 4.20 -30.60 33.44
C LYS A 6 5.30 -31.68 33.47
N GLU A 7 4.94 -32.92 33.75
CA GLU A 7 5.89 -34.05 33.68
C GLU A 7 6.33 -34.33 32.23
N ALA A 8 5.43 -34.21 31.24
CA ALA A 8 5.77 -34.36 29.82
C ALA A 8 6.72 -33.25 29.29
N PHE A 9 6.58 -32.02 29.77
CA PHE A 9 7.52 -30.93 29.46
C PHE A 9 8.88 -31.11 30.12
N HIS A 10 8.92 -31.62 31.36
CA HIS A 10 10.19 -31.88 32.05
C HIS A 10 10.97 -33.04 31.43
N ASP A 11 10.27 -34.06 30.92
CA ASP A 11 10.86 -35.25 30.29
C ASP A 11 11.35 -35.01 28.84
N GLN A 12 10.90 -33.91 28.20
CA GLN A 12 11.46 -33.41 26.94
C GLN A 12 12.63 -32.43 27.17
N ALA A 13 12.58 -31.62 28.23
CA ALA A 13 13.66 -30.68 28.58
C ALA A 13 14.93 -31.39 29.06
N SER A 14 14.82 -32.60 29.65
CA SER A 14 15.95 -33.42 30.10
C SER A 14 16.67 -34.18 28.97
N LYS A 15 16.15 -34.15 27.73
CA LYS A 15 16.75 -34.82 26.55
C LYS A 15 17.60 -33.91 25.69
N VAL A 16 17.71 -32.62 26.03
CA VAL A 16 18.59 -31.67 25.35
C VAL A 16 19.79 -31.39 26.23
N ASN A 17 20.91 -32.06 25.95
CA ASN A 17 22.20 -31.74 26.55
C ASN A 17 22.68 -30.39 26.00
N PHE A 18 22.46 -29.32 26.78
CA PHE A 18 23.21 -28.08 26.59
C PHE A 18 24.59 -28.25 27.25
N PRO A 19 25.69 -27.86 26.59
CA PRO A 19 27.00 -27.92 27.23
C PRO A 19 27.02 -26.97 28.44
N GLU A 20 27.27 -27.53 29.62
CA GLU A 20 27.55 -26.77 30.84
C GLU A 20 28.85 -25.98 30.62
N ASN A 21 28.73 -24.65 30.67
CA ASN A 21 29.81 -23.66 30.61
C ASN A 21 30.27 -23.23 29.21
N LEU A 22 29.49 -22.34 28.57
CA LEU A 22 30.05 -21.36 27.64
C LEU A 22 30.54 -20.16 28.46
N ASN A 23 31.84 -20.16 28.79
CA ASN A 23 32.50 -19.05 29.45
C ASN A 23 32.76 -17.92 28.44
N ILE A 24 31.81 -16.99 28.32
CA ILE A 24 31.80 -15.92 27.31
C ILE A 24 33.01 -14.98 27.43
N GLU A 25 33.66 -14.93 28.60
CA GLU A 25 34.82 -14.07 28.86
C GLU A 25 36.11 -14.53 28.15
N GLU A 26 36.21 -15.79 27.72
CA GLU A 26 37.38 -16.31 26.99
C GLU A 26 37.33 -15.99 25.48
N LEU A 27 36.14 -15.70 24.93
CA LEU A 27 35.95 -15.32 23.51
C LEU A 27 36.25 -13.84 23.25
N ILE A 28 36.32 -13.00 24.27
CA ILE A 28 36.54 -11.55 24.13
C ILE A 28 38.03 -11.18 24.28
N ARG A 29 38.89 -12.11 24.73
CA ARG A 29 40.29 -11.81 25.04
C ARG A 29 41.27 -12.49 24.08
N GLU A 30 41.38 -11.91 22.88
CA GLU A 30 42.63 -11.61 22.16
C GLU A 30 42.38 -11.43 20.66
N LYS A 31 42.42 -10.18 20.17
CA LYS A 31 43.22 -9.86 18.98
C LYS A 31 43.51 -8.37 18.84
N LYS A 32 44.80 -8.09 19.01
CA LYS A 32 45.50 -6.83 18.75
C LYS A 32 45.14 -6.20 17.40
N LYS A 33 45.04 -4.87 17.43
CA LYS A 33 45.13 -3.89 16.33
C LYS A 33 45.85 -4.42 15.07
N ARG A 34 45.14 -4.45 13.94
CA ARG A 34 45.72 -4.25 12.60
C ARG A 34 44.82 -3.31 11.80
N ARG A 35 45.31 -2.08 11.56
CA ARG A 35 44.70 -1.13 10.63
C ARG A 35 44.75 -1.72 9.21
N PHE A 36 43.62 -2.18 8.69
CA PHE A 36 43.49 -2.51 7.27
C PHE A 36 43.12 -1.24 6.50
N LYS A 37 44.00 -0.80 5.60
CA LYS A 37 43.69 0.21 4.58
C LYS A 37 42.71 -0.43 3.58
N LEU A 38 41.42 -0.17 3.74
CA LEU A 38 40.43 -0.50 2.72
C LEU A 38 40.70 0.40 1.49
N GLN A 39 41.01 -0.24 0.37
CA GLN A 39 41.41 0.40 -0.88
C GLN A 39 40.26 1.22 -1.47
N TRP A 40 40.61 2.38 -2.02
CA TRP A 40 39.75 3.40 -2.64
C TRP A 40 39.02 2.95 -3.93
N THR A 41 38.96 1.65 -4.22
CA THR A 41 38.34 1.08 -5.41
C THR A 41 36.90 0.57 -5.18
N LEU A 42 36.47 0.41 -3.92
CA LEU A 42 35.09 -0.02 -3.60
C LEU A 42 34.09 1.13 -3.45
N VAL A 43 34.57 2.35 -3.19
CA VAL A 43 33.75 3.55 -3.02
C VAL A 43 33.05 3.98 -4.33
N PRO A 44 33.71 3.97 -5.52
CA PRO A 44 33.06 4.35 -6.76
C PRO A 44 31.94 3.37 -7.18
N LEU A 45 32.11 2.08 -6.89
CA LEU A 45 31.11 1.04 -7.23
C LEU A 45 29.84 1.18 -6.39
N LEU A 46 29.99 1.50 -5.10
CA LEU A 46 28.88 1.80 -4.18
C LEU A 46 28.14 3.09 -4.58
N VAL A 47 28.87 4.11 -5.04
CA VAL A 47 28.24 5.37 -5.50
C VAL A 47 27.45 5.16 -6.80
N ILE A 48 27.93 4.31 -7.72
CA ILE A 48 27.20 3.97 -8.96
C ILE A 48 25.93 3.16 -8.66
N ILE A 49 26.00 2.18 -7.74
CA ILE A 49 24.82 1.42 -7.29
C ILE A 49 23.80 2.37 -6.62
N CYS A 50 24.24 3.28 -5.75
CA CYS A 50 23.35 4.27 -5.14
C CYS A 50 22.75 5.24 -6.16
N PHE A 51 23.48 5.61 -7.22
CA PHE A 51 22.97 6.49 -8.28
C PHE A 51 21.87 5.80 -9.12
N PHE A 52 22.05 4.52 -9.46
CA PHE A 52 21.02 3.75 -10.17
C PHE A 52 19.80 3.41 -9.29
N CYS A 53 19.97 3.24 -7.97
CA CYS A 53 18.83 3.08 -7.05
C CYS A 53 18.05 4.38 -6.86
N SER A 54 18.70 5.54 -6.91
CA SER A 54 18.01 6.83 -6.71
C SER A 54 17.15 7.30 -7.88
N TRP A 55 17.37 6.79 -9.10
CA TRP A 55 16.66 7.28 -10.28
C TRP A 55 15.31 6.56 -10.56
N LYS A 56 15.01 5.49 -9.81
CA LYS A 56 13.71 4.79 -9.87
C LYS A 56 12.69 5.22 -8.81
N ILE A 57 13.02 6.16 -7.93
CA ILE A 57 12.23 6.43 -6.72
C ILE A 57 11.05 7.38 -6.96
N THR A 58 11.00 8.10 -8.08
CA THR A 58 9.88 9.02 -8.36
C THR A 58 8.60 8.33 -8.85
N ASP A 59 8.67 7.06 -9.27
CA ASP A 59 7.49 6.31 -9.74
C ASP A 59 6.85 5.45 -8.63
N THR A 60 7.40 5.44 -7.42
CA THR A 60 7.12 4.37 -6.44
C THR A 60 5.99 4.61 -5.45
N ILE A 61 5.35 5.79 -5.34
CA ILE A 61 4.19 5.94 -4.43
C ILE A 61 2.91 5.37 -5.06
N ALA A 62 2.82 5.32 -6.39
CA ALA A 62 1.67 4.73 -7.06
C ALA A 62 1.70 3.19 -7.05
N GLY A 63 2.89 2.59 -7.22
CA GLY A 63 3.11 1.14 -7.24
C GLY A 63 3.23 0.45 -5.87
N LEU A 64 3.16 1.20 -4.76
CA LEU A 64 3.31 0.70 -3.38
C LEU A 64 2.06 0.00 -2.80
N PHE A 65 1.05 -0.29 -3.61
CA PHE A 65 -0.28 -0.67 -3.14
C PHE A 65 -0.93 -1.75 -4.03
N GLU A 66 -0.30 -2.92 -4.13
CA GLU A 66 -0.95 -4.10 -4.71
C GLU A 66 -2.08 -4.55 -3.77
N THR A 67 -3.31 -4.29 -4.19
CA THR A 67 -4.52 -4.98 -3.71
C THR A 67 -4.66 -6.26 -4.53
N GLU A 68 -5.37 -7.28 -4.03
CA GLU A 68 -5.99 -8.22 -4.97
C GLU A 68 -7.01 -7.39 -5.77
N GLN A 69 -6.62 -7.01 -6.98
CA GLN A 69 -7.37 -6.10 -7.81
C GLN A 69 -8.57 -6.83 -8.40
N VAL A 70 -9.66 -6.09 -8.62
CA VAL A 70 -10.73 -6.57 -9.51
C VAL A 70 -10.11 -6.72 -10.89
N GLU A 71 -9.92 -7.97 -11.34
CA GLU A 71 -9.39 -8.25 -12.66
C GLU A 71 -10.39 -7.81 -13.73
N HIS A 72 -9.97 -6.86 -14.58
CA HIS A 72 -10.75 -6.43 -15.72
C HIS A 72 -10.49 -7.32 -16.93
N LEU A 73 -11.49 -7.45 -17.80
CA LEU A 73 -11.43 -8.30 -18.98
C LEU A 73 -10.29 -7.90 -19.96
N TYR A 74 -9.93 -6.63 -19.98
CA TYR A 74 -8.90 -6.08 -20.86
C TYR A 74 -7.89 -5.24 -20.09
N HIS A 75 -6.69 -5.15 -20.65
CA HIS A 75 -5.68 -4.16 -20.30
C HIS A 75 -5.49 -3.17 -21.45
N LYS A 76 -4.84 -2.04 -21.17
CA LYS A 76 -4.59 -0.96 -22.11
C LYS A 76 -5.89 -0.42 -22.70
N TYR A 77 -6.81 -0.06 -21.83
CA TYR A 77 -8.15 0.37 -22.20
C TYR A 77 -8.43 1.83 -21.87
N LEU A 78 -9.50 2.32 -22.48
CA LEU A 78 -10.23 3.54 -22.14
C LEU A 78 -11.72 3.19 -22.09
N ILE A 79 -12.43 3.66 -21.07
CA ILE A 79 -13.87 3.44 -20.95
C ILE A 79 -14.64 4.59 -21.59
N TYR A 80 -15.50 4.26 -22.54
CA TYR A 80 -16.38 5.21 -23.22
C TYR A 80 -17.72 4.53 -23.57
N ASP A 81 -18.84 5.21 -23.36
CA ASP A 81 -20.19 4.73 -23.69
C ASP A 81 -20.52 3.35 -23.09
N ASN A 82 -20.02 3.03 -21.90
CA ASN A 82 -20.12 1.71 -21.23
C ASN A 82 -19.40 0.54 -21.94
N TYR A 83 -18.40 0.81 -22.79
CA TYR A 83 -17.57 -0.22 -23.42
C TYR A 83 -16.08 0.00 -23.15
N TYR A 84 -15.35 -1.11 -23.19
CA TYR A 84 -13.89 -1.06 -23.32
C TYR A 84 -13.52 -0.61 -24.73
N TYR A 85 -12.64 0.38 -24.80
CA TYR A 85 -11.89 0.70 -26.02
C TYR A 85 -10.43 0.36 -25.78
N VAL A 86 -9.93 -0.67 -26.46
CA VAL A 86 -8.59 -1.24 -26.22
C VAL A 86 -7.58 -0.68 -27.22
N LEU A 87 -6.40 -0.32 -26.72
CA LEU A 87 -5.31 0.25 -27.49
C LEU A 87 -4.86 -0.69 -28.61
N THR A 88 -4.70 -0.15 -29.80
CA THR A 88 -4.13 -0.85 -30.97
C THR A 88 -2.78 -0.25 -31.35
N GLU A 89 -2.05 -0.90 -32.26
CA GLU A 89 -0.81 -0.35 -32.83
C GLU A 89 -1.08 0.73 -33.90
N ASP A 90 -2.33 0.88 -34.35
CA ASP A 90 -2.71 1.82 -35.40
C ASP A 90 -2.61 3.28 -34.91
N VAL A 91 -2.12 4.15 -35.80
CA VAL A 91 -2.08 5.61 -35.61
C VAL A 91 -2.78 6.27 -36.80
N VAL A 92 -3.53 7.33 -36.56
CA VAL A 92 -4.19 8.11 -37.63
C VAL A 92 -3.62 9.51 -37.75
N GLU A 93 -3.75 10.11 -38.93
CA GLU A 93 -3.37 11.49 -39.16
C GLU A 93 -4.44 12.45 -38.60
N LYS A 94 -4.03 13.66 -38.20
CA LYS A 94 -4.93 14.70 -37.68
C LYS A 94 -6.13 14.99 -38.60
N LYS A 95 -5.97 14.83 -39.92
CA LYS A 95 -7.03 15.07 -40.91
C LYS A 95 -8.21 14.09 -40.77
N ASP A 96 -7.95 12.89 -40.23
CA ASP A 96 -8.92 11.81 -40.07
C ASP A 96 -9.59 11.82 -38.69
N VAL A 97 -9.12 12.70 -37.78
CA VAL A 97 -9.70 12.92 -36.45
C VAL A 97 -10.98 13.75 -36.55
N GLY A 98 -12.04 13.27 -35.90
CA GLY A 98 -13.37 13.88 -35.83
C GLY A 98 -13.57 14.76 -34.60
N ASN A 99 -14.78 14.72 -34.04
CA ASN A 99 -15.13 15.53 -32.87
C ASN A 99 -14.50 14.99 -31.59
N GLU A 100 -14.31 15.87 -30.62
CA GLU A 100 -13.93 15.49 -29.26
C GLU A 100 -15.10 14.74 -28.60
N LEU A 101 -14.82 13.55 -28.08
CA LEU A 101 -15.78 12.73 -27.35
C LEU A 101 -15.68 12.99 -25.85
N GLY A 102 -14.46 13.25 -25.36
CA GLY A 102 -14.23 13.55 -23.96
C GLY A 102 -12.75 13.56 -23.59
N GLU A 103 -12.50 13.42 -22.30
CA GLU A 103 -11.15 13.35 -21.72
C GLU A 103 -11.05 12.25 -20.66
N VAL A 104 -9.84 11.75 -20.48
CA VAL A 104 -9.50 10.81 -19.41
C VAL A 104 -9.63 11.54 -18.08
N LYS A 105 -10.48 11.03 -17.20
CA LYS A 105 -10.74 11.63 -15.88
C LYS A 105 -9.87 10.99 -14.80
N ARG A 106 -9.73 9.66 -14.85
CA ARG A 106 -9.03 8.88 -13.83
C ARG A 106 -8.10 7.87 -14.51
N SER A 107 -6.96 7.63 -13.89
CA SER A 107 -5.96 6.68 -14.37
C SER A 107 -5.61 5.68 -13.27
N GLY A 108 -5.58 4.40 -13.62
CA GLY A 108 -5.28 3.29 -12.71
C GLY A 108 -6.30 2.16 -12.78
N GLU A 109 -6.14 1.20 -11.87
CA GLU A 109 -7.06 0.07 -11.71
C GLU A 109 -8.16 0.43 -10.72
N TRP A 110 -9.40 0.44 -11.20
CA TRP A 110 -10.59 0.85 -10.45
C TRP A 110 -11.51 -0.35 -10.27
N ALA A 111 -12.12 -0.53 -9.09
CA ALA A 111 -13.10 -1.60 -8.92
C ALA A 111 -14.34 -1.32 -9.78
N TYR A 112 -14.87 -0.08 -9.72
CA TYR A 112 -15.99 0.36 -10.54
C TYR A 112 -15.51 1.27 -11.69
N LEU A 113 -15.70 0.79 -12.91
CA LEU A 113 -15.35 1.52 -14.12
C LEU A 113 -16.42 2.56 -14.50
N GLU A 114 -15.96 3.75 -14.86
CA GLU A 114 -16.78 4.88 -15.29
C GLU A 114 -16.23 5.48 -16.58
N GLU A 115 -17.04 6.30 -17.25
CA GLU A 115 -16.65 6.99 -18.48
C GLU A 115 -15.45 7.92 -18.26
N GLY A 116 -14.40 7.69 -19.06
CA GLY A 116 -13.13 8.40 -18.98
C GLY A 116 -12.08 7.72 -18.09
N ASP A 117 -12.33 6.51 -17.59
CA ASP A 117 -11.32 5.71 -16.90
C ASP A 117 -10.35 5.03 -17.88
N SER A 118 -9.08 4.97 -17.52
CA SER A 118 -8.05 4.28 -18.31
C SER A 118 -6.96 3.68 -17.40
N ASP A 119 -6.38 2.56 -17.79
CA ASP A 119 -5.21 1.97 -17.13
C ASP A 119 -3.87 2.38 -17.80
N ILE A 120 -3.92 3.09 -18.93
CA ILE A 120 -2.74 3.49 -19.71
C ILE A 120 -2.58 5.00 -19.89
N PHE A 121 -3.68 5.74 -19.93
CA PHE A 121 -3.63 7.17 -20.17
C PHE A 121 -3.72 7.94 -18.87
N ILE A 122 -2.95 9.01 -18.79
CA ILE A 122 -3.01 9.95 -17.67
C ILE A 122 -4.25 10.85 -17.76
N PRO A 123 -4.75 11.40 -16.65
CA PRO A 123 -5.87 12.34 -16.68
C PRO A 123 -5.59 13.58 -17.56
N GLY A 124 -6.63 14.08 -18.22
CA GLY A 124 -6.60 15.21 -19.15
C GLY A 124 -6.24 14.85 -20.60
N ILE A 125 -5.93 13.59 -20.89
CA ILE A 125 -5.78 13.12 -22.27
C ILE A 125 -7.13 13.14 -22.96
N LYS A 126 -7.22 13.82 -24.11
CA LYS A 126 -8.45 13.93 -24.89
C LYS A 126 -8.59 12.76 -25.85
N TYR A 127 -9.82 12.32 -26.06
CA TYR A 127 -10.15 11.30 -27.05
C TYR A 127 -11.28 11.75 -27.98
N TYR A 128 -11.24 11.23 -29.19
CA TYR A 128 -11.97 11.75 -30.34
C TYR A 128 -12.56 10.62 -31.19
N GLU A 129 -13.55 10.98 -32.00
CA GLU A 129 -14.02 10.14 -33.09
C GLU A 129 -12.95 9.99 -34.17
N ILE A 130 -13.00 8.90 -34.92
CA ILE A 130 -12.31 8.77 -36.21
C ILE A 130 -13.38 8.93 -37.31
N LYS A 131 -13.14 9.81 -38.28
CA LYS A 131 -14.12 10.13 -39.33
C LYS A 131 -14.50 8.86 -40.11
N GLY A 132 -15.79 8.53 -40.11
CA GLY A 132 -16.33 7.37 -40.83
C GLY A 132 -16.23 6.04 -40.08
N GLU A 133 -15.62 6.01 -38.89
CA GLU A 133 -15.48 4.80 -38.06
C GLU A 133 -16.41 4.85 -36.85
N LYS A 134 -17.13 3.76 -36.59
CA LYS A 134 -18.09 3.68 -35.46
C LYS A 134 -17.59 2.85 -34.27
N ASN A 135 -16.64 1.95 -34.52
CA ASN A 135 -16.12 1.01 -33.52
C ASN A 135 -14.68 1.34 -33.14
N LYS A 136 -14.18 2.52 -33.49
CA LYS A 136 -12.85 2.98 -33.16
C LYS A 136 -12.93 4.43 -32.69
N ILE A 137 -12.13 4.74 -31.69
CA ILE A 137 -11.86 6.10 -31.23
C ILE A 137 -10.36 6.33 -31.26
N VAL A 138 -9.95 7.55 -30.97
CA VAL A 138 -8.54 7.89 -30.96
C VAL A 138 -8.19 8.74 -29.75
N ALA A 139 -7.11 8.40 -29.06
CA ALA A 139 -6.59 9.18 -27.96
C ALA A 139 -5.39 10.02 -28.42
N GLN A 140 -5.36 11.27 -28.00
CA GLN A 140 -4.26 12.17 -28.29
C GLN A 140 -3.11 11.94 -27.31
N ILE A 141 -2.00 11.36 -27.79
CA ILE A 141 -0.81 11.10 -26.99
C ILE A 141 0.37 11.93 -27.46
N LYS A 142 1.32 12.18 -26.56
CA LYS A 142 2.65 12.67 -26.95
C LYS A 142 3.61 11.50 -26.89
N LYS A 143 4.32 11.25 -28.00
CA LYS A 143 5.35 10.20 -28.06
C LYS A 143 6.44 10.38 -27.00
N ASP A 144 6.74 11.64 -26.67
CA ASP A 144 7.65 12.07 -25.60
C ASP A 144 7.22 13.46 -25.10
N ASN A 145 7.75 13.92 -23.95
CA ASN A 145 7.50 15.29 -23.42
C ASN A 145 7.81 16.45 -24.38
N ARG A 146 8.45 16.18 -25.53
CA ARG A 146 8.77 17.14 -26.59
C ARG A 146 8.36 16.67 -28.00
N GLY A 147 7.71 15.52 -28.12
CA GLY A 147 7.33 14.93 -29.40
C GLY A 147 6.07 15.56 -30.01
N PRO A 148 5.83 15.36 -31.31
CA PRO A 148 4.56 15.72 -31.94
C PRO A 148 3.41 14.92 -31.31
N LEU A 149 2.20 15.48 -31.42
CA LEU A 149 0.98 14.78 -31.00
C LEU A 149 0.70 13.65 -31.97
N GLU A 150 0.58 12.43 -31.44
CA GLU A 150 0.16 11.24 -32.16
C GLU A 150 -1.28 10.90 -31.73
N TYR A 151 -2.05 10.34 -32.66
CA TYR A 151 -3.45 10.00 -32.47
C TYR A 151 -3.56 8.47 -32.52
N GLN A 152 -3.45 7.83 -31.35
CA GLN A 152 -3.40 6.38 -31.20
C GLN A 152 -4.80 5.79 -31.18
N VAL A 153 -5.05 4.81 -32.05
CA VAL A 153 -6.37 4.22 -32.23
C VAL A 153 -6.70 3.24 -31.11
N LEU A 154 -7.92 3.31 -30.61
CA LEU A 154 -8.53 2.32 -29.73
C LEU A 154 -9.75 1.70 -30.38
N LYS A 155 -9.92 0.39 -30.21
CA LYS A 155 -11.01 -0.37 -30.80
C LYS A 155 -12.03 -0.75 -29.73
N LYS A 156 -13.31 -0.55 -30.05
CA LYS A 156 -14.45 -0.97 -29.23
C LYS A 156 -14.45 -2.48 -29.08
N GLU A 157 -14.49 -2.94 -27.85
CA GLU A 157 -14.58 -4.34 -27.45
C GLU A 157 -15.88 -4.57 -26.68
N LYS A 158 -15.87 -5.45 -25.66
CA LYS A 158 -17.08 -5.78 -24.89
C LYS A 158 -17.56 -4.62 -24.01
N PRO A 159 -18.86 -4.62 -23.63
CA PRO A 159 -19.35 -3.71 -22.59
C PRO A 159 -18.65 -3.97 -21.26
N ILE A 160 -18.66 -2.97 -20.37
CA ILE A 160 -18.23 -3.15 -18.98
C ILE A 160 -19.12 -4.20 -18.28
N GLU A 161 -18.50 -5.07 -17.51
CA GLU A 161 -19.20 -6.10 -16.75
C GLU A 161 -19.62 -5.58 -15.37
N GLU A 162 -20.69 -6.13 -14.82
CA GLU A 162 -21.07 -5.83 -13.44
C GLU A 162 -20.03 -6.40 -12.47
N VAL A 163 -19.61 -5.58 -11.51
CA VAL A 163 -18.61 -5.98 -10.52
C VAL A 163 -19.25 -6.92 -9.49
N ASP A 164 -18.62 -8.07 -9.22
CA ASP A 164 -19.03 -8.92 -8.09
C ASP A 164 -18.65 -8.26 -6.76
N GLU A 165 -19.61 -7.53 -6.20
CA GLU A 165 -19.40 -6.76 -4.99
C GLU A 165 -19.08 -7.61 -3.74
N LYS A 166 -19.33 -8.92 -3.76
CA LYS A 166 -19.17 -9.79 -2.58
C LYS A 166 -17.72 -10.05 -2.22
N ASN A 167 -16.83 -9.97 -3.21
CA ASN A 167 -15.42 -10.36 -3.07
C ASN A 167 -14.47 -9.17 -3.20
N ILE A 168 -15.00 -7.93 -3.11
CA ILE A 168 -14.17 -6.73 -3.09
C ILE A 168 -13.62 -6.54 -1.68
N TYR A 169 -12.34 -6.84 -1.49
CA TYR A 169 -11.62 -6.67 -0.22
C TYR A 169 -10.50 -5.62 -0.30
N GLY A 170 -10.33 -5.01 -1.47
CA GLY A 170 -9.34 -3.99 -1.73
C GLY A 170 -9.87 -2.93 -2.70
N ALA A 171 -9.68 -1.65 -2.36
CA ALA A 171 -9.98 -0.54 -3.25
C ALA A 171 -9.18 0.70 -2.84
N LYS A 172 -8.92 1.58 -3.82
CA LYS A 172 -8.16 2.81 -3.64
C LYS A 172 -8.84 3.95 -4.39
N ASN A 173 -9.04 5.10 -3.76
CA ASN A 173 -9.52 6.35 -4.36
C ASN A 173 -10.88 6.29 -5.08
N ASP A 174 -11.50 5.11 -5.18
CA ASP A 174 -12.86 4.87 -5.63
C ASP A 174 -13.77 4.81 -4.41
N LEU A 175 -14.59 5.84 -4.21
CA LEU A 175 -15.46 5.94 -3.03
C LEU A 175 -16.38 4.73 -2.91
N LYS A 176 -16.96 4.25 -4.02
CA LYS A 176 -17.88 3.12 -4.02
C LYS A 176 -17.12 1.83 -3.72
N GLY A 177 -15.97 1.63 -4.38
CA GLY A 177 -15.04 0.52 -4.12
C GLY A 177 -14.57 0.46 -2.67
N VAL A 178 -14.17 1.60 -2.10
CA VAL A 178 -13.69 1.72 -0.71
C VAL A 178 -14.80 1.44 0.29
N GLN A 179 -15.99 2.00 0.09
CA GLN A 179 -17.16 1.73 0.94
C GLN A 179 -17.52 0.24 0.91
N LYS A 180 -17.56 -0.36 -0.27
CA LYS A 180 -17.85 -1.80 -0.39
C LYS A 180 -16.77 -2.65 0.25
N SER A 181 -15.50 -2.30 0.04
CA SER A 181 -14.37 -2.99 0.64
C SER A 181 -14.44 -2.97 2.16
N ILE A 182 -14.67 -1.81 2.78
CA ILE A 182 -14.72 -1.73 4.25
C ILE A 182 -15.92 -2.51 4.81
N GLU A 183 -17.07 -2.51 4.13
CA GLU A 183 -18.23 -3.33 4.50
C GLU A 183 -17.88 -4.83 4.49
N ASN A 184 -17.25 -5.31 3.43
CA ASN A 184 -16.86 -6.71 3.30
C ASN A 184 -15.76 -7.09 4.31
N VAL A 185 -14.77 -6.23 4.54
CA VAL A 185 -13.73 -6.45 5.55
C VAL A 185 -14.33 -6.55 6.94
N ARG A 186 -15.30 -5.72 7.31
CA ARG A 186 -15.99 -5.81 8.62
C ARG A 186 -16.72 -7.14 8.81
N GLN A 187 -17.20 -7.77 7.74
CA GLN A 187 -17.83 -9.09 7.84
C GLN A 187 -16.81 -10.20 8.14
N VAL A 188 -15.60 -10.07 7.60
CA VAL A 188 -14.51 -11.05 7.80
C VAL A 188 -13.75 -10.79 9.11
N VAL A 189 -13.57 -9.52 9.47
CA VAL A 189 -12.86 -9.04 10.66
C VAL A 189 -13.82 -8.19 11.51
N PRO A 190 -14.76 -8.81 12.26
CA PRO A 190 -15.80 -8.08 13.00
C PRO A 190 -15.27 -7.27 14.20
N PHE A 191 -13.99 -7.44 14.51
CA PHE A 191 -13.26 -6.69 15.53
C PHE A 191 -12.28 -5.68 14.93
N LEU A 192 -12.53 -5.26 13.69
CA LEU A 192 -11.77 -4.20 13.04
C LEU A 192 -11.91 -2.88 13.82
N TYR A 193 -10.76 -2.29 14.16
CA TYR A 193 -10.70 -0.94 14.70
C TYR A 193 -10.52 0.09 13.59
N GLU A 194 -11.25 1.19 13.70
CA GLU A 194 -11.27 2.26 12.70
C GLU A 194 -11.16 3.62 13.40
N ILE A 195 -10.53 4.58 12.73
CA ILE A 195 -10.57 5.99 13.13
C ILE A 195 -11.90 6.56 12.64
N THR A 196 -12.70 7.11 13.54
CA THR A 196 -14.04 7.64 13.20
C THR A 196 -14.11 9.16 13.25
N ASP A 197 -12.97 9.84 13.31
CA ASP A 197 -12.87 11.30 13.30
C ASP A 197 -13.50 11.90 12.02
N GLU A 198 -14.28 12.97 12.19
CA GLU A 198 -15.01 13.64 11.11
C GLU A 198 -14.10 14.41 10.14
N GLU A 199 -12.85 14.68 10.52
CA GLU A 199 -11.86 15.34 9.66
C GLU A 199 -11.27 14.37 8.61
N LEU A 200 -11.43 13.06 8.83
CA LEU A 200 -10.82 12.02 8.02
C LEU A 200 -11.85 11.20 7.24
N LYS A 201 -11.43 10.73 6.07
CA LYS A 201 -12.14 9.76 5.25
C LYS A 201 -11.21 8.60 4.89
N ILE A 202 -11.78 7.41 4.77
CA ILE A 202 -11.05 6.26 4.25
C ILE A 202 -10.90 6.43 2.75
N ASP A 203 -9.65 6.43 2.27
CA ASP A 203 -9.30 6.55 0.85
C ASP A 203 -8.75 5.22 0.29
N PHE A 204 -8.37 4.28 1.16
CA PHE A 204 -7.92 2.95 0.75
C PHE A 204 -8.24 1.91 1.82
N VAL A 205 -8.60 0.71 1.34
CA VAL A 205 -8.85 -0.49 2.14
C VAL A 205 -8.13 -1.63 1.45
N LYS A 206 -7.50 -2.51 2.24
CA LYS A 206 -7.00 -3.80 1.80
C LYS A 206 -7.15 -4.82 2.92
N LEU A 207 -7.59 -6.01 2.58
CA LEU A 207 -7.52 -7.20 3.42
C LEU A 207 -6.77 -8.29 2.65
N ASP A 208 -5.67 -8.76 3.23
CA ASP A 208 -5.02 -10.02 2.84
C ASP A 208 -5.48 -11.10 3.84
N ASN A 209 -6.01 -12.22 3.36
CA ASN A 209 -6.51 -13.31 4.21
C ASN A 209 -6.26 -14.68 3.56
N ASP A 210 -5.35 -15.46 4.15
CA ASP A 210 -4.99 -16.80 3.67
C ASP A 210 -5.83 -17.92 4.35
N LYS A 211 -6.91 -17.53 5.06
CA LYS A 211 -7.78 -18.36 5.92
C LYS A 211 -7.14 -18.82 7.23
N LYS A 212 -5.87 -18.51 7.47
CA LYS A 212 -5.17 -18.77 8.74
C LYS A 212 -4.80 -17.49 9.47
N HIS A 213 -4.40 -16.50 8.70
CA HIS A 213 -3.95 -15.19 9.12
C HIS A 213 -4.67 -14.13 8.31
N TYR A 214 -4.78 -12.94 8.90
CA TYR A 214 -5.32 -11.78 8.23
C TYR A 214 -4.40 -10.58 8.43
N TYR A 215 -4.45 -9.66 7.47
CA TYR A 215 -3.81 -8.35 7.54
C TYR A 215 -4.74 -7.33 6.91
N VAL A 216 -5.15 -6.34 7.70
CA VAL A 216 -5.95 -5.21 7.22
C VAL A 216 -5.08 -3.96 7.17
N LYS A 217 -5.15 -3.23 6.05
CA LYS A 217 -4.53 -1.92 5.87
C LYS A 217 -5.59 -0.92 5.46
N LEU A 218 -5.71 0.14 6.25
CA LEU A 218 -6.60 1.27 5.98
C LEU A 218 -5.76 2.52 5.77
N MET A 219 -6.15 3.35 4.81
CA MET A 219 -5.57 4.68 4.61
C MET A 219 -6.65 5.72 4.83
N TYR A 220 -6.32 6.72 5.63
CA TYR A 220 -7.14 7.88 5.88
C TYR A 220 -6.48 9.12 5.30
N GLY A 221 -7.27 9.95 4.64
CA GLY A 221 -6.90 11.28 4.20
C GLY A 221 -7.93 12.30 4.68
N PRO A 222 -7.56 13.60 4.76
CA PRO A 222 -8.53 14.64 5.00
C PRO A 222 -9.47 14.80 3.80
N TYR A 223 -10.70 15.28 4.04
CA TYR A 223 -11.68 15.56 2.97
C TYR A 223 -11.14 16.54 1.92
N THR A 224 -10.38 17.54 2.37
CA THR A 224 -9.63 18.46 1.51
C THR A 224 -8.14 18.23 1.72
N ASN A 225 -7.48 17.58 0.75
CA ASN A 225 -6.06 17.28 0.83
C ASN A 225 -5.25 18.12 -0.16
N ASN A 226 -4.00 18.45 0.19
CA ASN A 226 -3.10 19.13 -0.73
C ASN A 226 -2.51 18.09 -1.70
N PRO A 227 -2.80 18.16 -3.01
CA PRO A 227 -2.33 17.16 -3.97
C PRO A 227 -0.80 17.14 -4.12
N LYS A 228 -0.09 18.22 -3.75
CA LYS A 228 1.38 18.27 -3.80
C LYS A 228 2.03 17.70 -2.55
N HIS A 229 1.35 17.77 -1.42
CA HIS A 229 1.86 17.37 -0.10
C HIS A 229 0.72 16.70 0.69
N PRO A 230 0.30 15.49 0.28
CA PRO A 230 -0.86 14.86 0.87
C PRO A 230 -0.58 14.45 2.32
N LYS A 231 -1.45 14.87 3.22
CA LYS A 231 -1.53 14.36 4.58
C LYS A 231 -2.21 13.00 4.56
N ILE A 232 -1.60 11.98 5.15
CA ILE A 232 -2.10 10.61 5.12
C ILE A 232 -1.83 9.91 6.45
N ILE A 233 -2.80 9.11 6.92
CA ILE A 233 -2.64 8.19 8.04
C ILE A 233 -2.85 6.77 7.53
N PHE A 234 -1.94 5.86 7.87
CA PHE A 234 -2.08 4.44 7.62
C PHE A 234 -2.33 3.72 8.93
N VAL A 235 -3.37 2.90 8.95
CA VAL A 235 -3.69 1.99 10.05
C VAL A 235 -3.48 0.57 9.56
N ARG A 236 -2.75 -0.24 10.33
CA ARG A 236 -2.58 -1.68 10.10
C ARG A 236 -3.12 -2.44 11.28
N GLN A 237 -3.84 -3.52 11.01
CA GLN A 237 -4.33 -4.45 12.01
C GLN A 237 -4.04 -5.88 11.56
N TYR A 238 -3.31 -6.63 12.37
CA TYR A 238 -2.88 -7.99 12.02
C TYR A 238 -2.54 -8.81 13.27
N GLU A 239 -2.42 -10.12 13.11
CA GLU A 239 -2.11 -11.02 14.23
C GLU A 239 -0.65 -10.88 14.70
N LYS A 240 -0.41 -10.98 16.00
CA LYS A 240 0.95 -10.90 16.53
C LYS A 240 1.85 -11.99 15.93
N ASN A 241 3.07 -11.60 15.56
CA ASN A 241 4.06 -12.41 14.86
C ASN A 241 3.69 -12.80 13.42
N TYR A 242 2.64 -12.21 12.85
CA TYR A 242 2.34 -12.35 11.44
C TYR A 242 3.13 -11.32 10.63
N VAL A 243 3.79 -11.81 9.58
CA VAL A 243 4.45 -11.00 8.54
C VAL A 243 3.70 -11.26 7.26
N ASN A 244 3.20 -10.21 6.61
CA ASN A 244 2.49 -10.39 5.36
C ASN A 244 3.49 -10.70 4.24
N GLN A 245 3.50 -11.96 3.79
CA GLN A 245 4.37 -12.42 2.70
C GLN A 245 4.02 -11.82 1.32
N TYR A 246 2.86 -11.19 1.19
CA TYR A 246 2.38 -10.55 -0.03
C TYR A 246 2.57 -9.02 -0.02
N ALA A 247 3.27 -8.48 0.98
CA ALA A 247 3.74 -7.10 0.95
C ALA A 247 4.89 -6.96 -0.07
N SER A 248 4.66 -6.22 -1.16
CA SER A 248 5.59 -6.13 -2.29
C SER A 248 6.72 -5.10 -2.13
N ASP A 249 6.99 -4.61 -0.92
CA ASP A 249 8.00 -3.59 -0.70
C ASP A 249 8.96 -3.89 0.46
N MET A 250 10.10 -3.21 0.45
CA MET A 250 11.12 -3.21 1.51
C MET A 250 10.61 -2.60 2.85
N SER A 251 9.29 -2.50 3.04
CA SER A 251 8.66 -2.34 4.33
C SER A 251 8.07 -3.70 4.71
N LEU A 252 8.59 -4.32 5.76
CA LEU A 252 7.96 -5.49 6.34
C LEU A 252 6.60 -5.00 6.90
N ASP A 253 5.54 -5.12 6.10
CA ASP A 253 4.16 -4.85 6.50
C ASP A 253 3.73 -6.04 7.38
N GLY A 254 3.90 -5.87 8.70
CA GLY A 254 3.79 -6.94 9.69
C GLY A 254 4.97 -6.95 10.68
N ASP A 255 4.78 -7.70 11.76
CA ASP A 255 5.67 -7.90 12.92
C ASP A 255 6.65 -6.76 13.30
N PHE A 256 6.14 -5.53 13.31
CA PHE A 256 6.66 -4.31 13.94
C PHE A 256 8.18 -4.24 14.23
N TRP A 257 8.93 -3.57 13.36
CA TRP A 257 10.39 -3.53 13.37
C TRP A 257 10.97 -2.18 13.84
N PHE A 258 10.62 -1.73 15.05
CA PHE A 258 11.26 -0.56 15.67
C PHE A 258 12.13 -0.94 16.88
N ASP A 259 13.31 -0.33 16.96
CA ASP A 259 14.21 -0.52 18.08
C ASP A 259 13.63 0.09 19.35
N LYS A 260 13.86 -0.55 20.51
CA LYS A 260 13.49 0.01 21.83
C LYS A 260 14.05 1.41 22.08
N LYS A 261 15.17 1.76 21.43
CA LYS A 261 15.82 3.09 21.53
C LYS A 261 15.04 4.19 20.82
N ASP A 262 14.18 3.83 19.86
CA ASP A 262 13.38 4.75 19.06
C ASP A 262 12.07 5.10 19.77
N ARG A 263 11.77 4.44 20.89
CA ARG A 263 10.62 4.73 21.74
C ARG A 263 10.75 6.11 22.37
N VAL A 264 9.71 6.93 22.23
CA VAL A 264 9.70 8.32 22.74
C VAL A 264 8.55 8.63 23.67
N ASN A 265 7.39 7.97 23.51
CA ASN A 265 6.21 8.23 24.33
C ASN A 265 5.43 6.93 24.65
N GLN A 266 4.60 6.98 25.68
CA GLN A 266 3.64 5.95 26.04
C GLN A 266 2.39 6.60 26.61
N PHE A 267 1.21 6.21 26.12
CA PHE A 267 -0.06 6.74 26.57
C PHE A 267 -1.17 5.68 26.47
N ASN A 268 -2.31 5.92 27.10
CA ASN A 268 -3.46 5.01 27.06
C ASN A 268 -4.66 5.71 26.45
N ILE A 269 -5.21 5.14 25.38
CA ILE A 269 -6.40 5.62 24.69
C ILE A 269 -7.27 4.41 24.37
N ASN A 270 -8.58 4.51 24.61
CA ASN A 270 -9.56 3.45 24.31
C ASN A 270 -9.21 2.06 24.89
N ASN A 271 -8.64 2.05 26.10
CA ASN A 271 -8.14 0.86 26.80
C ASN A 271 -6.98 0.14 26.09
N MET A 272 -6.33 0.80 25.14
CA MET A 272 -5.10 0.34 24.49
C MET A 272 -3.92 1.14 25.03
N GLU A 273 -2.85 0.44 25.40
CA GLU A 273 -1.56 1.06 25.65
C GLU A 273 -0.86 1.29 24.32
N TRP A 274 -0.69 2.56 23.98
CA TRP A 274 0.01 3.00 22.78
C TRP A 274 1.44 3.38 23.13
N ILE A 275 2.35 2.99 22.24
CA ILE A 275 3.76 3.35 22.30
C ILE A 275 4.11 4.10 21.03
N GLU A 276 4.63 5.32 21.19
CA GLU A 276 5.16 6.09 20.06
C GLU A 276 6.64 5.78 19.85
N TYR A 277 6.99 5.53 18.59
CA TYR A 277 8.34 5.37 18.10
C TYR A 277 8.63 6.47 17.08
N ARG A 278 9.80 7.12 17.21
CA ARG A 278 10.31 8.10 16.24
C ARG A 278 11.66 7.62 15.73
N SER A 279 11.70 7.23 14.46
CA SER A 279 12.95 6.82 13.81
C SER A 279 13.31 7.77 12.68
N LYS A 280 14.61 8.08 12.57
CA LYS A 280 15.15 8.94 11.51
C LYS A 280 15.46 8.09 10.29
N ARG A 281 14.57 8.08 9.30
CA ARG A 281 14.81 7.43 7.99
C ARG A 281 15.18 8.48 6.96
N GLU A 282 16.43 8.40 6.49
CA GLU A 282 17.08 9.10 5.35
C GLU A 282 16.94 10.62 5.18
N LYS A 283 15.91 11.32 5.73
CA LYS A 283 15.74 12.78 5.77
C LYS A 283 14.57 13.28 6.64
N GLU A 284 13.64 12.42 7.06
CA GLU A 284 12.48 12.80 7.89
C GLU A 284 12.34 11.88 9.12
N TYR A 285 11.73 12.42 10.18
CA TYR A 285 11.29 11.61 11.31
C TYR A 285 9.96 10.97 10.94
N VAL A 286 9.89 9.64 10.99
CA VAL A 286 8.62 8.92 10.88
C VAL A 286 8.16 8.60 12.29
N SER A 287 6.99 9.12 12.67
CA SER A 287 6.28 8.70 13.88
C SER A 287 5.42 7.49 13.56
N VAL A 288 5.58 6.44 14.35
CA VAL A 288 4.73 5.24 14.32
C VAL A 288 4.23 4.96 15.73
N PHE A 289 2.95 4.69 15.84
CA PHE A 289 2.25 4.35 17.06
C PHE A 289 1.89 2.87 17.02
N HIS A 290 2.15 2.18 18.11
CA HIS A 290 1.94 0.75 18.23
C HIS A 290 1.12 0.44 19.47
N ALA A 291 0.11 -0.40 19.32
CA ALA A 291 -0.63 -1.00 20.42
C ALA A 291 -0.81 -2.51 20.18
N GLU A 292 -0.87 -3.26 21.26
CA GLU A 292 -1.17 -4.69 21.26
C GLU A 292 -2.37 -4.96 22.16
N GLN A 293 -3.36 -5.68 21.65
CA GLN A 293 -4.50 -6.14 22.44
C GLN A 293 -4.97 -7.49 21.94
N ASN A 294 -5.22 -8.45 22.85
CA ASN A 294 -5.77 -9.77 22.52
C ASN A 294 -5.00 -10.52 21.40
N ASN A 295 -3.66 -10.45 21.40
CA ASN A 295 -2.80 -11.05 20.36
C ASN A 295 -2.97 -10.43 18.95
N VAL A 296 -3.55 -9.23 18.87
CA VAL A 296 -3.66 -8.41 17.67
C VAL A 296 -2.76 -7.20 17.83
N ILE A 297 -2.04 -6.86 16.77
CA ILE A 297 -1.20 -5.68 16.65
C ILE A 297 -1.95 -4.60 15.89
N TYR A 298 -1.87 -3.39 16.40
CA TYR A 298 -2.37 -2.18 15.77
C TYR A 298 -1.19 -1.24 15.55
N GLU A 299 -0.97 -0.85 14.30
CA GLU A 299 0.04 0.14 13.95
C GLU A 299 -0.59 1.32 13.26
N VAL A 300 -0.21 2.52 13.69
CA VAL A 300 -0.59 3.76 13.04
C VAL A 300 0.65 4.53 12.65
N SER A 301 0.82 4.79 11.36
CA SER A 301 1.91 5.61 10.83
C SER A 301 1.32 6.77 10.06
N ALA A 302 1.91 7.95 10.17
CA ALA A 302 1.38 9.13 9.52
C ALA A 302 2.43 9.88 8.70
N GLN A 303 1.98 10.47 7.60
CA GLN A 303 2.76 11.33 6.73
C GLN A 303 2.24 12.77 6.87
N LEU A 304 3.16 13.71 7.16
CA LEU A 304 2.88 15.14 7.32
C LEU A 304 1.87 15.49 8.43
N TYR A 305 1.67 14.57 9.38
CA TYR A 305 0.99 14.83 10.65
C TYR A 305 2.00 14.89 11.79
N MET A 306 1.76 15.80 12.73
CA MET A 306 2.44 15.83 14.01
C MET A 306 1.93 14.69 14.90
N ALA A 307 2.74 14.27 15.87
CA ALA A 307 2.39 13.17 16.76
C ALA A 307 1.10 13.47 17.55
N GLU A 308 0.96 14.72 18.01
CA GLU A 308 -0.19 15.20 18.78
C GLU A 308 -1.49 15.20 17.93
N GLU A 309 -1.38 15.44 16.61
CA GLU A 309 -2.52 15.31 15.71
C GLU A 309 -2.96 13.84 15.61
N VAL A 310 -2.00 12.91 15.50
CA VAL A 310 -2.30 11.47 15.43
C VAL A 310 -2.89 10.96 16.74
N GLU A 311 -2.35 11.38 17.89
CA GLU A 311 -2.91 11.04 19.21
C GLU A 311 -4.39 11.45 19.32
N LYS A 312 -4.76 12.64 18.85
CA LYS A 312 -6.17 13.08 18.79
C LYS A 312 -7.03 12.15 17.93
N PHE A 313 -6.56 11.75 16.76
CA PHE A 313 -7.31 10.82 15.91
C PHE A 313 -7.48 9.44 16.57
N LEU A 314 -6.47 8.97 17.31
CA LEU A 314 -6.53 7.73 18.07
C LEU A 314 -7.61 7.75 19.16
N GLU A 315 -8.02 8.92 19.67
CA GLU A 315 -9.16 9.02 20.61
C GLU A 315 -10.45 8.49 20.00
N THR A 316 -10.60 8.55 18.67
CA THR A 316 -11.74 8.01 17.93
C THR A 316 -11.52 6.58 17.45
N PHE A 317 -10.37 5.97 17.76
CA PHE A 317 -10.00 4.63 17.29
C PHE A 317 -10.75 3.55 18.06
N GLN A 318 -11.79 3.00 17.45
CA GLN A 318 -12.69 2.07 18.12
C GLN A 318 -13.19 0.97 17.19
N GLN A 319 -13.62 -0.14 17.78
CA GLN A 319 -14.28 -1.21 17.05
C GLN A 319 -15.62 -0.73 16.49
N ARG A 320 -15.85 -0.94 15.19
CA ARG A 320 -17.17 -0.72 14.58
C ARG A 320 -18.00 -1.98 14.71
N ASN A 321 -19.12 -1.90 15.43
CA ASN A 321 -20.10 -2.97 15.45
C ASN A 321 -20.71 -3.14 14.04
N VAL A 322 -20.66 -4.37 13.52
CA VAL A 322 -21.44 -4.76 12.34
C VAL A 322 -22.91 -4.68 12.75
N LYS A 323 -23.68 -3.80 12.11
CA LYS A 323 -25.13 -3.70 12.33
C LYS A 323 -25.88 -4.71 11.48
#